data_AF-A0A6P1DYW5-F1
#
_entry.id   AF-A0A6P1DYW5-F1
#
_cell.length_a   1.000
_cell.length_b   1.000
_cell.length_c   1.000
_cell.angle_alpha   90.00
_cell.angle_beta   90.00
_cell.angle_gamma   90.00
#
_symmetry.space_group_name_H-M   'P 1'
#
loop_
_entity.id
_entity.type
_entity.pdbx_description
1 polymer ?
#
loop_
_entity_poly.entity_id
_entity_poly.type
_entity_poly.pdbx_seq_one_letter_code
_entity_poly.pdbx_strand_id
1 'polypeptide(L)'
;MFERSSDTLSIQSTPTGAQVWVMGKQSGLTPTYLPLSQVFPQVYKPEDQALYGQVRLVKEGCDPMTIPVSTSGVAAGVNAKLVCGEKPASVAGTAAKTPAAASATRAAPSRSAKARLIELKELRQDGLISEKEYQQLRERVLDTL
;
A
#
# COMPACT_ATOMS: atom_id res chain seq x y z
N MET A 1 -28.82 15.32 -7.82
CA MET A 1 -27.50 15.12 -8.47
C MET A 1 -26.42 15.54 -7.49
N PHE A 2 -25.55 14.62 -7.02
CA PHE A 2 -24.38 14.99 -6.21
C PHE A 2 -23.17 15.15 -7.13
N GLU A 3 -23.05 16.33 -7.74
CA GLU A 3 -21.77 16.85 -8.21
C GLU A 3 -21.01 17.33 -6.97
N ARG A 4 -20.06 16.52 -6.49
CA ARG A 4 -19.10 16.96 -5.49
C ARG A 4 -17.70 16.68 -6.01
N SER A 5 -17.05 17.81 -6.28
CA SER A 5 -15.63 18.05 -6.06
C SER A 5 -14.70 17.44 -7.09
N SER A 6 -13.96 18.34 -7.73
CA SER A 6 -12.77 18.10 -8.52
C SER A 6 -11.66 17.52 -7.62
N ASP A 7 -11.88 16.29 -7.16
CA ASP A 7 -10.98 15.53 -6.30
C ASP A 7 -9.84 14.98 -7.17
N THR A 8 -8.96 15.88 -7.60
CA THR A 8 -7.80 15.58 -8.43
C THR A 8 -6.57 15.37 -7.56
N LEU A 9 -5.96 14.20 -7.66
CA LEU A 9 -4.69 13.88 -7.03
C LEU A 9 -3.55 14.43 -7.91
N SER A 10 -2.78 15.36 -7.36
CA SER A 10 -1.54 15.82 -7.98
C SER A 10 -0.43 14.81 -7.72
N ILE A 11 0.20 14.30 -8.79
CA ILE A 11 1.30 13.34 -8.69
C ILE A 11 2.55 13.98 -9.29
N GLN A 12 3.51 14.27 -8.43
CA GLN A 12 4.81 14.81 -8.79
C GLN A 12 5.91 13.80 -8.47
N SER A 13 6.90 13.73 -9.36
CA SER A 13 8.08 12.88 -9.18
C SER A 13 9.33 13.69 -9.44
N THR A 14 10.36 13.42 -8.64
CA THR A 14 11.73 13.90 -8.86
C THR A 14 12.64 12.68 -9.06
N PRO A 15 13.21 12.46 -10.27
CA PRO A 15 13.06 13.24 -11.50
C PRO A 15 11.68 13.09 -12.18
N THR A 16 11.30 14.08 -12.99
CA THR A 16 10.08 14.06 -13.81
C THR A 16 10.14 13.02 -14.93
N GLY A 17 9.00 12.71 -15.55
CA GLY A 17 8.89 11.70 -16.61
C GLY A 17 8.83 10.26 -16.09
N ALA A 18 8.47 10.06 -14.83
CA ALA A 18 8.19 8.72 -14.30
C ALA A 18 6.78 8.27 -14.69
N GLN A 19 6.65 7.02 -15.10
CA GLN A 19 5.41 6.38 -15.48
C GLN A 19 4.58 6.03 -14.25
N VAL A 20 3.38 6.58 -14.19
CA VAL A 20 2.45 6.44 -13.08
C VAL A 20 1.51 5.27 -13.37
N TRP A 21 1.43 4.36 -12.41
CA TRP A 21 0.56 3.20 -12.40
C TRP A 21 -0.36 3.28 -11.19
N VAL A 22 -1.66 3.15 -11.41
CA VAL A 22 -2.69 3.18 -10.38
C VAL A 22 -3.55 1.95 -10.55
N MET A 23 -3.74 1.16 -9.49
CA MET A 23 -4.52 -0.08 -9.54
C MET A 23 -4.06 -1.02 -10.67
N GLY A 24 -2.75 -1.08 -10.93
CA GLY A 24 -2.19 -1.88 -12.04
C GLY A 24 -2.43 -1.32 -13.45
N LYS A 25 -3.12 -0.19 -13.59
CA LYS A 25 -3.33 0.51 -14.86
C LYS A 25 -2.37 1.68 -15.01
N GLN A 26 -1.72 1.80 -16.15
CA GLN A 26 -0.89 2.96 -16.47
C GLN A 26 -1.77 4.19 -16.68
N SER A 27 -1.48 5.25 -15.92
CA SER A 27 -2.24 6.50 -15.92
C SER A 27 -1.53 7.65 -16.62
N GLY A 28 -0.21 7.56 -16.85
CA GLY A 28 0.53 8.59 -17.60
C GLY A 28 1.97 8.77 -17.14
N LEU A 29 2.55 9.93 -17.42
CA LEU A 29 3.88 10.35 -17.00
C LEU A 29 3.78 11.53 -16.02
N THR A 30 4.66 11.60 -15.03
CA THR A 30 4.73 12.73 -14.08
C THR A 30 5.39 13.98 -14.66
N PRO A 31 4.96 15.21 -14.30
CA PRO A 31 3.85 15.55 -13.40
C PRO A 31 2.49 15.35 -14.08
N THR A 32 1.54 14.74 -13.39
CA THR A 32 0.18 14.54 -13.90
C THR A 32 -0.87 14.66 -12.80
N TYR A 33 -2.10 14.97 -13.19
CA TYR A 33 -3.24 15.11 -12.30
C TYR A 33 -4.24 14.03 -12.65
N LEU A 34 -4.57 13.18 -11.68
CA LEU A 34 -5.51 12.08 -11.89
C LEU A 34 -6.76 12.31 -11.04
N PRO A 35 -7.94 11.91 -11.51
CA PRO A 35 -9.13 11.92 -10.66
C PRO A 35 -9.01 10.84 -9.58
N LEU A 36 -9.46 11.15 -8.37
CA LEU A 36 -9.44 10.20 -7.26
C LEU A 36 -10.23 8.93 -7.53
N SER A 37 -11.28 9.00 -8.36
CA SER A 37 -12.04 7.82 -8.78
C SER A 37 -11.18 6.74 -9.47
N GLN A 38 -10.01 7.11 -9.99
CA GLN A 38 -9.07 6.18 -10.59
C GLN A 38 -8.18 5.47 -9.54
N VAL A 39 -7.93 6.12 -8.40
CA VAL A 39 -7.13 5.58 -7.27
C VAL A 39 -8.04 4.91 -6.23
N PHE A 40 -9.25 5.44 -6.06
CA PHE A 40 -10.29 5.05 -5.13
C PHE A 40 -11.62 4.88 -5.89
N PRO A 41 -11.76 3.81 -6.69
CA PRO A 41 -13.00 3.54 -7.38
C PRO A 41 -14.13 3.30 -6.38
N GLN A 42 -15.35 3.75 -6.71
CA GLN A 42 -16.52 3.47 -5.88
C GLN A 42 -16.86 1.96 -5.86
N VAL A 43 -16.46 1.24 -6.91
CA VAL A 43 -16.66 -0.21 -7.04
C VAL A 43 -15.32 -0.89 -6.81
N TYR A 44 -15.19 -1.53 -5.64
CA TYR A 44 -13.98 -2.24 -5.25
C TYR A 44 -14.02 -3.69 -5.75
N LYS A 45 -13.02 -4.04 -6.55
CA LYS A 45 -12.77 -5.42 -6.94
C LYS A 45 -11.87 -6.08 -5.87
N PRO A 46 -12.23 -7.27 -5.34
CA PRO A 46 -11.43 -7.94 -4.33
C PRO A 46 -10.04 -8.37 -4.84
N GLU A 47 -9.93 -8.60 -6.15
CA GLU A 47 -8.69 -8.93 -6.86
C GLU A 47 -7.64 -7.81 -6.82
N ASP A 48 -8.07 -6.54 -6.78
CA ASP A 48 -7.19 -5.37 -6.78
C ASP A 48 -6.97 -4.79 -5.38
N GLN A 49 -7.48 -5.45 -4.34
CA GLN A 49 -7.48 -4.95 -2.96
C GLN A 49 -6.07 -4.64 -2.43
N ALA A 50 -5.06 -5.38 -2.88
CA ALA A 50 -3.67 -5.17 -2.51
C ALA A 50 -3.06 -3.90 -3.13
N LEU A 51 -3.62 -3.41 -4.24
CA LEU A 51 -3.15 -2.24 -4.97
C LEU A 51 -3.93 -0.97 -4.56
N TYR A 52 -4.95 -1.11 -3.72
CA TYR A 52 -5.88 -0.04 -3.38
C TYR A 52 -5.19 1.10 -2.65
N GLY A 53 -5.47 2.33 -3.08
CA GLY A 53 -4.81 3.50 -2.54
C GLY A 53 -3.29 3.44 -2.75
N GLN A 54 -2.79 2.72 -3.74
CA GLN A 54 -1.36 2.69 -4.05
C GLN A 54 -1.10 3.27 -5.43
N VAL A 55 -0.14 4.18 -5.48
CA VAL A 55 0.38 4.75 -6.72
C VAL A 55 1.79 4.23 -6.89
N ARG A 56 2.01 3.50 -7.99
CA ARG A 56 3.33 2.98 -8.34
C ARG A 56 3.95 3.84 -9.42
N LEU A 57 5.14 4.35 -9.15
CA LEU A 57 5.92 5.13 -10.09
C LEU A 57 7.09 4.28 -10.59
N VAL A 58 7.19 4.16 -11.90
CA VAL A 58 8.24 3.39 -12.57
C VAL A 58 8.94 4.31 -13.55
N LYS A 59 10.27 4.33 -13.53
CA LYS A 59 11.06 5.09 -14.49
C LYS A 59 12.24 4.24 -14.96
N GLU A 60 12.55 4.30 -16.24
CA GLU A 60 13.72 3.60 -16.79
C GLU A 60 15.00 4.11 -16.09
N GLY A 61 15.78 3.17 -15.55
CA GLY A 61 17.00 3.47 -14.80
C GLY A 61 16.80 3.85 -13.33
N CYS A 62 15.56 3.76 -12.79
CA CYS A 62 15.26 4.04 -11.39
C CYS A 62 14.47 2.89 -10.74
N ASP A 63 14.54 2.77 -9.42
CA ASP A 63 13.79 1.75 -8.69
C ASP A 63 12.28 2.05 -8.69
N PRO A 64 11.42 1.04 -8.94
CA PRO A 64 9.97 1.23 -8.92
C PRO A 64 9.51 1.51 -7.49
N MET A 65 8.92 2.69 -7.28
CA MET A 65 8.47 3.13 -5.96
C MET A 65 6.95 3.08 -5.87
N THR A 66 6.42 2.35 -4.89
CA THR A 66 4.99 2.34 -4.59
C THR A 66 4.72 3.21 -3.38
N ILE A 67 3.81 4.16 -3.53
CA ILE A 67 3.44 5.12 -2.50
C ILE A 67 1.99 4.85 -2.11
N PRO A 68 1.72 4.52 -0.84
CA PRO A 68 0.36 4.47 -0.33
C PRO A 68 -0.17 5.91 -0.24
N VAL A 69 -1.26 6.15 -0.94
CA VAL A 69 -2.06 7.37 -0.88
C VAL A 69 -3.29 7.03 -0.08
N SER A 70 -3.51 7.77 1.00
CA SER A 70 -4.74 7.71 1.79
C SER A 70 -5.67 8.84 1.35
N THR A 71 -6.98 8.70 1.59
CA THR A 71 -7.98 9.73 1.27
C THR A 71 -7.68 11.08 1.92
N SER A 72 -7.06 11.10 3.10
CA SER A 72 -6.58 12.31 3.79
C SER A 72 -5.32 12.92 3.15
N GLY A 73 -4.46 12.11 2.52
CA GLY A 73 -3.22 12.54 1.88
C GLY A 73 -3.40 13.12 0.49
N VAL A 74 -4.59 13.00 -0.09
CA VAL A 74 -4.88 13.48 -1.45
C VAL A 74 -4.73 15.00 -1.55
N ALA A 75 -5.23 15.72 -0.55
CA ALA A 75 -5.15 17.18 -0.50
C ALA A 75 -3.69 17.69 -0.47
N ALA A 76 -2.77 16.89 0.08
CA ALA A 76 -1.35 17.21 0.11
C ALA A 76 -0.62 16.89 -1.21
N GLY A 77 -1.22 16.05 -2.06
CA GLY A 77 -0.60 15.54 -3.28
C GLY A 77 0.49 14.50 -3.01
N VAL A 78 0.85 13.74 -4.04
CA VAL A 78 1.90 12.72 -3.98
C VAL A 78 3.20 13.31 -4.49
N ASN A 79 4.22 13.34 -3.63
CA ASN A 79 5.56 13.74 -3.99
C ASN A 79 6.48 12.52 -3.88
N ALA A 80 6.86 11.96 -5.03
CA ALA A 80 7.75 10.82 -5.11
C ALA A 80 9.18 11.28 -5.38
N LYS A 81 10.15 10.75 -4.63
CA LYS A 81 11.57 10.90 -4.95
C LYS A 81 12.11 9.55 -5.40
N LEU A 82 12.29 9.38 -6.71
CA LEU A 82 12.82 8.16 -7.27
C LEU A 82 14.34 8.16 -7.13
N VAL A 83 14.87 7.09 -6.56
CA VAL A 83 16.31 6.87 -6.48
C VAL A 83 16.74 6.27 -7.82
N CYS A 84 17.55 7.04 -8.54
CA CYS A 84 18.09 6.67 -9.84
C CYS A 84 19.61 6.61 -9.70
N GLY A 85 20.19 5.41 -9.75
CA GLY A 85 21.63 5.19 -9.60
C GLY A 85 21.95 4.07 -8.61
N GLU A 86 22.64 3.03 -9.14
CA GLU A 86 23.12 1.81 -8.47
C GLU A 86 22.05 0.89 -7.85
N LYS A 87 21.44 0.14 -8.76
CA LYS A 87 20.63 -1.08 -8.59
C LYS A 87 20.97 -1.88 -7.31
N PRO A 88 19.93 -2.36 -6.60
CA PRO A 88 19.63 -3.78 -6.75
C PRO A 88 18.25 -3.97 -7.34
N ALA A 89 18.16 -4.95 -8.23
CA ALA A 89 16.93 -5.34 -8.89
C ALA A 89 15.84 -5.58 -7.84
N SER A 90 14.67 -5.02 -8.09
CA SER A 90 13.40 -5.60 -7.67
C SER A 90 13.43 -7.11 -7.98
N VAL A 91 13.69 -7.94 -6.97
CA VAL A 91 13.56 -9.39 -7.04
C VAL A 91 12.09 -9.74 -6.93
N ALA A 92 11.38 -9.52 -8.03
CA ALA A 92 10.09 -10.16 -8.27
C ALA A 92 10.20 -10.95 -9.57
N GLY A 93 10.45 -12.25 -9.46
CA GLY A 93 10.21 -13.20 -10.54
C GLY A 93 11.29 -14.24 -10.75
N THR A 94 11.30 -15.29 -9.93
CA THR A 94 11.67 -16.63 -10.43
C THR A 94 10.50 -17.56 -10.14
N ALA A 95 9.53 -17.54 -11.05
CA ALA A 95 8.62 -18.65 -11.23
C ALA A 95 9.13 -19.49 -12.40
N ALA A 96 9.83 -20.59 -12.09
CA ALA A 96 9.93 -21.75 -12.96
C ALA A 96 9.86 -23.02 -12.08
N LYS A 97 8.95 -23.92 -12.47
CA LYS A 97 8.33 -25.04 -11.74
C LYS A 97 9.28 -26.20 -11.32
N THR A 98 9.12 -26.65 -10.05
CA THR A 98 8.74 -27.99 -9.49
C THR A 98 9.42 -29.27 -10.05
N PRO A 99 9.71 -30.37 -9.27
CA PRO A 99 8.97 -30.84 -8.07
C PRO A 99 9.74 -31.51 -6.89
N ALA A 100 8.97 -31.66 -5.79
CA ALA A 100 8.91 -32.76 -4.81
C ALA A 100 10.04 -32.98 -3.78
N ALA A 101 9.67 -32.72 -2.52
CA ALA A 101 9.57 -33.70 -1.42
C ALA A 101 10.35 -33.37 -0.13
N ALA A 102 9.57 -33.28 0.96
CA ALA A 102 9.92 -33.39 2.39
C ALA A 102 10.96 -32.39 2.94
N SER A 103 10.56 -31.40 3.74
CA SER A 103 10.09 -31.71 5.09
C SER A 103 9.14 -30.64 5.62
N ALA A 104 7.97 -31.08 6.07
CA ALA A 104 7.16 -30.34 7.01
C ALA A 104 7.89 -30.23 8.35
N THR A 105 8.16 -29.02 8.82
CA THR A 105 8.15 -28.67 10.25
C THR A 105 7.77 -27.19 10.38
N ARG A 106 6.46 -26.97 10.53
CA ARG A 106 5.82 -26.04 11.48
C ARG A 106 6.70 -24.86 11.96
N ALA A 107 6.54 -23.69 11.34
CA ALA A 107 7.02 -22.41 11.86
C ALA A 107 5.96 -21.31 11.71
N ALA A 108 4.84 -21.49 12.40
CA ALA A 108 4.14 -20.39 13.06
C ALA A 108 4.03 -20.87 14.51
N PRO A 109 4.47 -20.09 15.53
CA PRO A 109 3.94 -18.74 15.76
C PRO A 109 4.92 -17.75 16.44
N SER A 110 5.03 -16.50 15.97
CA SER A 110 5.26 -15.35 16.89
C SER A 110 5.34 -14.01 16.14
N ARG A 111 4.20 -13.51 15.64
CA ARG A 111 3.89 -12.14 16.08
C ARG A 111 3.58 -12.30 17.56
N SER A 112 4.56 -12.05 18.42
CA SER A 112 4.41 -12.22 19.87
C SER A 112 3.15 -11.48 20.35
N ALA A 113 2.52 -11.93 21.43
CA ALA A 113 1.37 -11.22 22.00
C ALA A 113 1.69 -9.72 22.20
N LYS A 114 2.95 -9.41 22.53
CA LYS A 114 3.49 -8.04 22.59
C LYS A 114 3.43 -7.30 21.24
N ALA A 115 3.80 -7.92 20.13
CA ALA A 115 3.69 -7.30 18.80
C ALA A 115 2.24 -6.96 18.45
N ARG A 116 1.30 -7.88 18.76
CA ARG A 116 -0.14 -7.65 18.54
C ARG A 116 -0.69 -6.51 19.40
N LEU A 117 -0.22 -6.38 20.65
CA LEU A 117 -0.59 -5.30 21.55
C LEU A 117 -0.09 -3.92 21.07
N ILE A 118 1.07 -3.86 20.42
CA ILE A 118 1.62 -2.62 19.84
C ILE A 118 0.75 -2.18 18.66
N GLU A 119 0.46 -3.10 17.73
CA GLU A 119 -0.35 -2.85 16.54
C GLU A 119 -1.76 -2.33 16.92
N LEU A 120 -2.39 -2.93 17.93
CA LEU A 120 -3.68 -2.45 18.47
C LEU A 120 -3.61 -1.03 19.06
N LYS A 121 -2.49 -0.66 19.69
CA LYS A 121 -2.32 0.67 20.29
C LYS A 121 -2.16 1.75 19.22
N GLU A 122 -1.49 1.44 18.12
CA GLU A 122 -1.34 2.34 16.97
C GLU A 122 -2.70 2.57 16.30
N LEU A 123 -3.44 1.51 15.98
CA LEU A 123 -4.78 1.61 15.39
C LEU A 123 -5.73 2.50 16.22
N ARG A 124 -5.64 2.44 17.56
CA ARG A 124 -6.42 3.31 18.45
C ARG A 124 -5.94 4.76 18.42
N GLN A 125 -4.63 5.00 18.33
CA GLN A 125 -4.09 6.36 18.21
C GLN A 125 -4.48 7.02 16.89
N ASP A 126 -4.53 6.25 15.82
CA ASP A 126 -4.99 6.70 14.49
C ASP A 126 -6.52 6.85 14.40
N GLY A 127 -7.26 6.53 15.48
CA GLY A 127 -8.73 6.62 15.53
C GLY A 127 -9.44 5.58 14.65
N LEU A 128 -8.73 4.55 14.21
CA LEU A 128 -9.26 3.48 13.33
C LEU A 128 -10.14 2.48 14.09
N ILE A 129 -10.01 2.41 15.42
CA ILE A 129 -10.80 1.56 16.31
C ILE A 129 -11.25 2.33 17.55
N SER A 130 -12.44 1.99 18.05
CA SER A 130 -12.97 2.61 19.27
C SER A 130 -12.35 2.01 20.54
N GLU A 131 -12.42 2.70 21.68
CA GLU A 131 -11.85 2.21 22.95
C GLU A 131 -12.41 0.84 23.35
N LYS A 132 -13.70 0.60 23.08
CA LYS A 132 -14.37 -0.67 23.35
C LYS A 132 -13.77 -1.82 22.54
N GLU A 133 -13.47 -1.59 21.26
CA GLU A 133 -12.84 -2.59 20.39
C GLU A 133 -11.41 -2.87 20.82
N TYR A 134 -10.65 -1.82 21.15
CA TYR A 134 -9.29 -1.94 21.66
C TYR A 134 -9.23 -2.82 22.91
N GLN A 135 -10.13 -2.64 23.88
CA GLN A 135 -10.14 -3.47 25.09
C GLN A 135 -10.45 -4.94 24.80
N GLN A 136 -11.47 -5.23 23.98
CA GLN A 136 -11.83 -6.60 23.63
C GLN A 136 -10.70 -7.35 22.89
N LEU A 137 -10.01 -6.66 21.97
CA LEU A 137 -8.88 -7.23 21.24
C LEU A 137 -7.67 -7.44 22.15
N ARG A 138 -7.39 -6.50 23.06
CA ARG A 138 -6.31 -6.61 24.05
C ARG A 138 -6.52 -7.79 25.00
N GLU A 139 -7.73 -7.98 25.51
CA GLU A 139 -8.05 -9.12 26.37
C GLU A 139 -7.87 -10.46 25.65
N ARG A 140 -8.35 -10.56 24.40
CA ARG A 140 -8.19 -11.79 23.60
C ARG A 140 -6.71 -12.14 23.34
N VAL A 141 -5.86 -11.13 23.20
CA VAL A 141 -4.40 -11.33 23.03
C VAL A 141 -3.73 -11.72 24.35
N LEU A 142 -4.23 -11.24 25.50
CA LEU A 142 -3.72 -11.61 26.81
C LEU A 142 -4.19 -13.00 27.25
N ASP A 143 -5.38 -13.43 26.84
CA ASP A 143 -5.94 -14.77 27.09
C ASP A 143 -5.21 -15.88 26.31
N THR A 144 -4.52 -15.51 25.24
CA THR A 144 -3.77 -16.44 24.37
C THR A 144 -2.27 -16.55 24.72
N LEU A 145 -1.85 -15.97 25.85
CA LEU A 145 -0.52 -16.09 26.46
C LEU A 145 -0.46 -17.25 27.44
#